data_AF-A0A7G9YUG1-F1
#
_entry.id   AF-A0A7G9YUG1-F1
#
_cell.length_a   1.000
_cell.length_b   1.000
_cell.length_c   1.000
_cell.angle_alpha   90.00
_cell.angle_beta   90.00
_cell.angle_gamma   90.00
#
_symmetry.space_group_name_H-M   'P 1'
#
loop_
_entity.id
_entity.type
_entity.pdbx_description
1 polymer ?
#
loop_
_entity_poly.entity_id
_entity_poly.type
_entity_poly.pdbx_seq_one_letter_code
_entity_poly.pdbx_strand_id
1 'polypeptide(L)'
;MKDLLMMKELIIASAAFALFILCPRMAGMTNVISDATHVELVKVVVFGTLFSLPLIIAMALIFQRYGLVAALAFCVITDFAAAFAMREISMKAGVETIVIALFVILGVKVASVVSGWVS
;
A
#
# COMPACT_ATOMS: atom_id res chain seq x y z
N MET A 1 22.56 19.73 -19.25
CA MET A 1 22.01 20.37 -18.02
C MET A 1 20.55 19.98 -17.76
N LYS A 2 19.69 19.91 -18.78
CA LYS A 2 18.32 19.36 -18.66
C LYS A 2 18.27 17.91 -18.14
N ASP A 3 19.19 17.05 -18.58
CA ASP A 3 19.23 15.63 -18.15
C ASP A 3 19.57 15.47 -16.67
N LEU A 4 20.43 16.34 -16.13
CA LEU A 4 20.78 16.34 -14.71
C LEU A 4 19.61 16.84 -13.83
N LEU A 5 18.82 17.79 -14.34
CA LEU A 5 17.62 18.29 -13.67
C LEU A 5 16.51 17.23 -13.65
N MET A 6 16.29 16.55 -14.78
CA MET A 6 15.37 15.41 -14.89
C MET A 6 15.75 14.25 -13.97
N MET A 7 17.03 13.90 -13.88
CA MET A 7 17.50 12.86 -12.97
C MET A 7 17.28 13.26 -11.50
N LYS A 8 17.53 14.53 -11.14
CA LYS A 8 17.29 15.04 -9.80
C LYS A 8 15.80 14.98 -9.43
N GLU A 9 14.90 15.40 -10.33
CA GLU A 9 13.46 15.32 -10.07
C GLU A 9 12.97 13.87 -9.99
N LEU A 10 13.47 12.99 -10.84
CA LEU A 10 13.14 11.56 -10.79
C LEU A 10 13.58 10.93 -9.47
N ILE A 11 14.78 11.25 -8.98
CA ILE A 11 15.30 10.76 -7.69
C ILE A 11 14.45 11.29 -6.53
N ILE A 12 14.09 12.58 -6.54
CA ILE A 12 13.28 13.17 -5.46
C ILE A 12 11.87 12.56 -5.45
N ALA A 13 11.23 12.42 -6.63
CA ALA A 13 9.90 11.85 -6.74
C ALA A 13 9.89 10.36 -6.32
N SER A 14 10.89 9.58 -6.76
CA SER A 14 11.00 8.17 -6.37
C SER A 14 11.31 7.98 -4.90
N ALA A 15 12.17 8.82 -4.30
CA ALA A 15 12.43 8.80 -2.86
C ALA A 15 11.19 9.15 -2.03
N ALA A 16 10.45 10.20 -2.42
CA ALA A 16 9.20 10.58 -1.76
C ALA A 16 8.16 9.46 -1.85
N PHE A 17 8.03 8.83 -3.03
CA PHE A 17 7.11 7.71 -3.22
C PHE A 17 7.51 6.48 -2.38
N ALA A 18 8.80 6.17 -2.28
CA ALA A 18 9.30 5.09 -1.43
C ALA A 18 8.96 5.30 0.06
N LEU A 19 9.08 6.55 0.55
CA LEU A 19 8.66 6.90 1.91
C LEU A 19 7.15 6.77 2.12
N PHE A 20 6.35 7.01 1.07
CA PHE A 20 4.90 6.84 1.14
C PHE A 20 4.46 5.37 1.21
N ILE A 21 5.22 4.47 0.57
CA ILE A 21 4.99 3.02 0.64
C ILE A 21 5.26 2.50 2.06
N LEU A 22 6.26 3.05 2.73
CA LEU A 22 6.64 2.65 4.08
C LEU A 22 5.68 3.23 5.11
N CYS A 23 4.77 2.40 5.59
CA CYS A 23 3.69 2.81 6.48
C CYS A 23 3.70 2.03 7.80
N PRO A 24 3.18 2.61 8.91
CA PRO A 24 3.11 1.93 10.20
C PRO A 24 2.32 0.61 10.14
N ARG A 25 1.35 0.50 9.22
CA ARG A 25 0.61 -0.74 8.95
C ARG A 25 1.52 -1.87 8.48
N MET A 26 2.42 -1.60 7.52
CA MET A 26 3.32 -2.62 6.98
C MET A 26 4.22 -3.17 8.10
N ALA A 27 4.75 -2.29 8.97
CA ALA A 27 5.57 -2.71 10.11
C ALA A 27 4.79 -3.63 11.08
N GLY A 28 3.56 -3.24 11.45
CA GLY A 28 2.71 -4.05 12.32
C GLY A 28 2.37 -5.42 11.74
N MET A 29 1.91 -5.47 10.49
CA MET A 29 1.53 -6.73 9.83
C MET A 29 2.74 -7.64 9.61
N THR A 30 3.91 -7.10 9.28
CA THR A 30 5.12 -7.91 9.09
C THR A 30 5.52 -8.65 10.37
N ASN A 31 5.40 -8.00 11.54
CA ASN A 31 5.64 -8.64 12.83
C ASN A 31 4.64 -9.78 13.07
N VAL A 32 3.35 -9.55 12.86
CA VAL A 32 2.29 -10.57 13.02
C VAL A 32 2.49 -11.76 12.07
N ILE A 33 2.88 -11.52 10.81
CA ILE A 33 3.17 -12.59 9.84
C ILE A 33 4.40 -13.38 10.26
N SER A 34 5.48 -12.70 10.65
CA SER A 34 6.73 -13.35 11.08
C SER A 34 6.49 -14.25 12.29
N ASP A 35 5.73 -13.76 13.27
CA ASP A 35 5.37 -14.52 14.47
C ASP A 35 4.47 -15.73 14.16
N ALA A 36 3.50 -15.58 13.26
CA ALA A 36 2.57 -16.64 12.90
C ALA A 36 3.16 -17.70 11.96
N THR A 37 4.14 -17.34 11.11
CA THR A 37 4.74 -18.24 10.12
C THR A 37 6.11 -18.78 10.54
N HIS A 38 6.68 -18.29 11.64
CA HIS A 38 8.05 -18.57 12.10
C HIS A 38 9.14 -18.27 11.06
N VAL A 39 8.84 -17.44 10.05
CA VAL A 39 9.80 -16.99 9.05
C VAL A 39 10.47 -15.70 9.52
N GLU A 40 11.77 -15.58 9.27
CA GLU A 40 12.55 -14.38 9.59
C GLU A 40 11.96 -13.13 8.94
N LEU A 41 11.75 -12.08 9.74
CA LEU A 41 11.10 -10.83 9.37
C LEU A 41 11.71 -10.21 8.09
N VAL A 42 13.04 -10.18 7.98
CA VAL A 42 13.74 -9.62 6.81
C VAL A 42 13.40 -10.37 5.53
N LYS A 43 13.33 -11.71 5.59
CA LYS A 43 12.96 -12.53 4.42
C LYS A 43 11.52 -12.26 3.99
N VAL A 44 10.59 -12.17 4.93
CA VAL A 44 9.18 -11.84 4.63
C VAL A 44 9.09 -10.50 3.91
N VAL A 45 9.82 -9.48 4.36
CA VAL A 45 9.82 -8.15 3.72
C VAL A 45 10.43 -8.20 2.32
N VAL A 46 11.58 -8.83 2.15
CA VAL A 46 12.27 -8.88 0.84
C VAL A 46 11.41 -9.60 -0.20
N PHE A 47 10.91 -10.79 0.12
CA PHE A 47 10.05 -11.54 -0.80
C PHE A 47 8.70 -10.86 -1.00
N GLY A 48 8.09 -10.33 0.07
CA GLY A 48 6.85 -9.57 -0.03
C GLY A 48 6.97 -8.34 -0.92
N THR A 49 8.12 -7.65 -0.89
CA THR A 49 8.38 -6.47 -1.75
C THR A 49 8.53 -6.85 -3.22
N LEU A 50 9.15 -8.00 -3.51
CA LEU A 50 9.23 -8.53 -4.88
C LEU A 50 7.84 -8.80 -5.46
N PHE A 51 6.93 -9.34 -4.64
CA PHE A 51 5.53 -9.55 -5.05
C PHE A 51 4.71 -8.25 -5.10
N SER A 52 5.00 -7.26 -4.24
CA SER A 52 4.25 -6.00 -4.21
C SER A 52 4.59 -5.07 -5.37
N LEU A 53 5.83 -5.13 -5.91
CA LEU A 53 6.26 -4.27 -7.01
C LEU A 53 5.35 -4.39 -8.26
N PRO A 54 5.01 -5.59 -8.77
CA PRO A 54 4.03 -5.75 -9.85
C PRO A 54 2.65 -5.14 -9.55
N LEU A 55 2.16 -5.28 -8.31
CA LEU A 55 0.86 -4.74 -7.89
C LEU A 55 0.88 -3.21 -7.87
N ILE A 56 1.96 -2.60 -7.41
CA ILE A 56 2.15 -1.14 -7.41
C ILE A 56 2.20 -0.61 -8.84
N ILE A 57 2.92 -1.30 -9.74
CA ILE A 57 2.96 -0.94 -11.17
C ILE A 57 1.56 -1.06 -11.79
N ALA A 58 0.83 -2.15 -11.51
CA ALA A 58 -0.54 -2.34 -11.99
C ALA A 58 -1.47 -1.22 -11.52
N MET A 59 -1.39 -0.83 -10.24
CA MET A 59 -2.15 0.30 -9.69
C MET A 59 -1.83 1.60 -10.44
N ALA A 60 -0.55 1.89 -10.69
CA ALA A 60 -0.14 3.10 -11.42
C ALA A 60 -0.69 3.11 -12.86
N LEU A 61 -0.65 1.96 -13.55
CA LEU A 61 -1.21 1.84 -14.91
C LEU A 61 -2.73 1.98 -14.93
N ILE A 62 -3.43 1.42 -13.94
CA ILE A 62 -4.89 1.58 -13.78
C ILE A 62 -5.22 3.05 -13.52
N PHE A 63 -4.46 3.71 -12.64
CA PHE A 63 -4.63 5.14 -12.36
C PHE A 63 -4.47 5.98 -13.63
N GLN A 64 -3.43 5.72 -14.43
CA GLN A 64 -3.20 6.46 -15.68
C GLN A 64 -4.32 6.25 -16.71
N ARG A 65 -4.91 5.04 -16.79
CA ARG A 65 -5.88 4.71 -17.84
C ARG A 65 -7.34 4.96 -17.45
N TYR A 66 -7.69 4.77 -16.19
CA TYR A 66 -9.07 4.78 -15.67
C TYR A 66 -9.30 5.79 -14.55
N GLY A 67 -8.24 6.50 -14.13
CA GLY A 67 -8.31 7.55 -13.11
C GLY A 67 -8.29 7.05 -11.67
N LEU A 68 -8.41 8.00 -10.74
CA LEU A 68 -8.28 7.78 -9.30
C LEU A 68 -9.26 6.74 -8.75
N VAL A 69 -10.54 6.80 -9.16
CA VAL A 69 -11.59 5.94 -8.60
C VAL A 69 -11.33 4.46 -8.92
N ALA A 70 -10.88 4.16 -10.14
CA ALA A 70 -10.55 2.80 -10.55
C ALA A 70 -9.32 2.25 -9.82
N ALA A 71 -8.30 3.10 -9.62
CA ALA A 71 -7.12 2.71 -8.84
C ALA A 71 -7.48 2.44 -7.37
N LEU A 72 -8.32 3.29 -6.77
CA LEU A 72 -8.81 3.07 -5.40
C LEU A 72 -9.62 1.78 -5.29
N ALA A 73 -10.50 1.49 -6.25
CA ALA A 73 -11.25 0.23 -6.28
C ALA A 73 -10.31 -0.99 -6.33
N PHE A 74 -9.27 -0.93 -7.17
CA PHE A 74 -8.26 -1.99 -7.24
C PHE A 74 -7.54 -2.19 -5.90
N CYS A 75 -7.09 -1.10 -5.25
CA CYS A 75 -6.44 -1.16 -3.95
C CYS A 75 -7.33 -1.80 -2.87
N VAL A 76 -8.61 -1.40 -2.82
CA VAL A 76 -9.58 -1.96 -1.86
C VAL A 76 -9.77 -3.47 -2.09
N ILE A 77 -9.89 -3.91 -3.34
CA ILE A 77 -10.00 -5.34 -3.68
C ILE A 77 -8.75 -6.10 -3.22
N THR A 78 -7.56 -5.56 -3.48
CA THR A 78 -6.30 -6.20 -3.04
C THR A 78 -6.16 -6.24 -1.52
N ASP A 79 -6.64 -5.23 -0.78
CA ASP A 79 -6.66 -5.24 0.68
C ASP A 79 -7.62 -6.30 1.24
N PHE A 80 -8.79 -6.49 0.62
CA PHE A 80 -9.70 -7.59 0.99
C PHE A 80 -9.10 -8.96 0.69
N ALA A 81 -8.44 -9.12 -0.47
CA ALA A 81 -7.75 -10.36 -0.80
C ALA A 81 -6.62 -10.67 0.21
N ALA A 82 -5.86 -9.65 0.62
CA ALA A 82 -4.86 -9.76 1.67
C ALA A 82 -5.49 -10.13 3.02
N ALA A 83 -6.62 -9.53 3.40
CA ALA A 83 -7.32 -9.87 4.63
C ALA A 83 -7.78 -11.34 4.66
N PHE A 84 -8.26 -11.86 3.54
CA PHE A 84 -8.61 -13.28 3.40
C PHE A 84 -7.39 -14.19 3.53
N ALA A 85 -6.27 -13.86 2.87
CA ALA A 85 -5.03 -14.63 3.01
C ALA A 85 -4.49 -14.58 4.46
N MET A 86 -4.58 -13.43 5.12
CA MET A 86 -4.17 -13.27 6.52
C MET A 86 -5.07 -14.01 7.49
N ARG A 87 -6.36 -14.17 7.19
CA ARG A 87 -7.30 -14.91 8.03
C ARG A 87 -6.90 -16.38 8.18
N GLU A 88 -6.36 -16.98 7.12
CA GLU A 88 -5.81 -18.35 7.15
C GLU A 88 -4.54 -18.45 8.01
N ILE A 89 -3.78 -17.36 8.14
CA ILE A 89 -2.57 -17.30 8.98
C ILE A 89 -2.94 -17.00 10.45
N SER A 90 -3.87 -16.07 10.69
CA SER A 90 -4.32 -15.67 12.02
C SER A 90 -5.67 -14.96 11.98
N MET A 91 -6.64 -15.47 12.72
CA MET A 91 -7.96 -14.84 12.87
C MET A 91 -7.87 -13.41 13.46
N LYS A 92 -6.90 -13.15 14.35
CA LYS A 92 -6.69 -11.81 14.92
C LYS A 92 -6.20 -10.83 13.85
N ALA A 93 -5.24 -11.25 13.03
CA ALA A 93 -4.68 -10.44 11.94
C ALA A 93 -5.73 -10.09 10.89
N GLY A 94 -6.62 -11.04 10.56
CA GLY A 94 -7.74 -10.81 9.65
C GLY A 94 -8.69 -9.72 10.16
N VAL A 95 -9.05 -9.74 11.45
CA VAL A 95 -9.93 -8.72 12.05
C VAL A 95 -9.25 -7.35 12.07
N GLU A 96 -7.97 -7.26 12.46
CA GLU A 96 -7.20 -6.02 12.42
C GLU A 96 -7.15 -5.45 11.00
N THR A 97 -6.95 -6.30 9.99
CA THR A 97 -6.90 -5.90 8.57
C THR A 97 -8.24 -5.33 8.10
N ILE A 98 -9.36 -5.93 8.50
CA ILE A 98 -10.72 -5.43 8.20
C ILE A 98 -10.96 -4.06 8.83
N VAL A 99 -10.59 -3.88 10.10
CA VAL A 99 -10.75 -2.59 10.79
C VAL A 99 -9.94 -1.51 10.07
N ILE A 100 -8.68 -1.80 9.72
CA ILE A 100 -7.84 -0.85 8.99
C ILE A 100 -8.42 -0.51 7.61
N ALA A 101 -8.93 -1.49 6.87
CA ALA A 101 -9.56 -1.26 5.56
C ALA A 101 -10.76 -0.30 5.68
N LEU A 102 -11.59 -0.45 6.72
CA LEU A 102 -12.71 0.48 6.98
C LEU A 102 -12.21 1.91 7.27
N PHE A 103 -11.18 2.05 8.10
CA PHE A 103 -10.58 3.36 8.39
C PHE A 103 -9.95 4.01 7.15
N VAL A 104 -9.31 3.23 6.28
CA VAL A 104 -8.74 3.74 5.03
C VAL A 104 -9.84 4.24 4.09
N ILE A 105 -10.94 3.49 3.93
CA ILE A 105 -12.08 3.91 3.11
C ILE A 105 -12.67 5.23 3.64
N LEU A 106 -12.88 5.33 4.95
CA LEU A 106 -13.36 6.55 5.60
C LEU A 106 -12.36 7.70 5.44
N GLY A 107 -11.08 7.46 5.73
CA GLY A 107 -10.01 8.46 5.67
C GLY A 107 -9.84 9.03 4.28
N VAL A 108 -9.82 8.19 3.23
CA VAL A 108 -9.73 8.64 1.84
C VAL A 108 -10.95 9.48 1.46
N LYS A 109 -12.15 9.08 1.87
CA LYS A 109 -13.38 9.84 1.60
C LYS A 109 -13.36 11.20 2.29
N VAL A 110 -12.99 11.26 3.58
CA VAL A 110 -12.86 12.51 4.33
C VAL A 110 -11.77 13.40 3.72
N ALA A 111 -10.60 12.86 3.42
CA ALA A 111 -9.50 13.60 2.80
C ALA A 111 -9.91 14.20 1.44
N SER A 112 -10.65 13.45 0.62
CA SER A 112 -11.15 13.92 -0.68
C SER A 112 -12.16 15.07 -0.53
N VAL A 113 -13.06 14.99 0.47
CA VAL A 113 -14.01 16.08 0.75
C VAL A 113 -13.27 17.32 1.27
N VAL A 114 -12.38 17.17 2.26
CA VAL A 114 -11.70 18.31 2.90
C VAL A 114 -10.72 18.98 1.94
N SER A 115 -9.96 18.22 1.15
CA SER A 115 -9.06 18.80 0.14
C SER A 115 -9.81 19.58 -0.94
N GLY A 116 -11.03 19.16 -1.28
CA GLY A 116 -11.93 19.91 -2.15
C GLY A 116 -12.46 21.22 -1.58
N TRP A 117 -12.32 21.48 -0.27
CA TRP A 117 -12.67 22.75 0.38
C TRP A 117 -11.47 23.70 0.52
N VAL A 118 -10.25 23.17 0.36
CA VAL A 118 -8.99 23.94 0.44
C VAL A 118 -8.52 24.38 -0.96
N SER A 119 -9.09 23.81 -2.03
CA SER A 119 -8.91 24.24 -3.42
C SER A 119 -10.01 25.20 -3.87
#